data_AF-A0A836HAD6-F1
#
_entry.id   AF-A0A836HAD6-F1
#
_cell.length_a   1.000
_cell.length_b   1.000
_cell.length_c   1.000
_cell.angle_alpha   90.00
_cell.angle_beta   90.00
_cell.angle_gamma   90.00
#
_symmetry.space_group_name_H-M   'P 1'
#
loop_
_entity.id
_entity.type
_entity.pdbx_description
1 polymer ?
#
loop_
_entity_poly.entity_id
_entity_poly.type
_entity_poly.pdbx_seq_one_letter_code
_entity_poly.pdbx_strand_id
1 'polypeptide(L)'
;MSAPEWAKDEQTIEAAKSYLREGGAVDFFEMISRCILQQHPENLVEFSLKIVTDILSGVEIPPEVDFEPKRVEDDQYMREKSVSNFLDEWVLALLRERPCSDLERMQFHKRYLEGLRSGSSAA
;
A
#
# COMPACT_ATOMS: atom_id res chain seq x y z
N MET A 1 -2.52 -20.70 -5.53
CA MET A 1 -2.12 -19.49 -6.28
C MET A 1 -0.78 -19.78 -6.94
N SER A 2 -0.67 -19.60 -8.26
CA SER A 2 0.59 -19.76 -8.99
C SER A 2 1.46 -18.53 -8.74
N ALA A 3 2.77 -18.73 -8.49
CA ALA A 3 3.70 -17.63 -8.31
C ALA A 3 3.67 -16.69 -9.54
N PRO A 4 3.69 -15.36 -9.34
CA PRO A 4 3.78 -14.40 -10.44
C PRO A 4 4.97 -14.70 -11.35
N GLU A 5 4.90 -14.37 -12.64
CA GLU A 5 5.98 -14.68 -13.58
C GLU A 5 7.34 -14.07 -13.21
N TRP A 6 7.33 -12.98 -12.45
CA TRP A 6 8.53 -12.33 -11.93
C TRP A 6 9.14 -13.01 -10.69
N ALA A 7 8.47 -14.00 -10.10
CA ALA A 7 8.95 -14.75 -8.93
C ALA A 7 9.52 -16.12 -9.31
N LYS A 8 9.76 -16.38 -10.61
CA LYS A 8 10.24 -17.66 -11.13
C LYS A 8 11.75 -17.87 -10.94
N ASP A 9 12.53 -16.79 -10.89
CA ASP A 9 14.00 -16.83 -10.83
C ASP A 9 14.56 -15.78 -9.86
N GLU A 10 15.65 -16.12 -9.15
CA GLU A 10 16.28 -15.29 -8.11
C GLU A 10 16.65 -13.89 -8.61
N GLN A 11 17.13 -13.77 -9.85
CA GLN A 11 17.42 -12.47 -10.47
C GLN A 11 16.19 -11.57 -10.58
N THR A 12 15.02 -12.14 -10.81
CA THR A 12 13.79 -11.36 -10.99
C THR A 12 13.21 -10.93 -9.64
N ILE A 13 13.43 -11.72 -8.60
CA ILE A 13 13.17 -11.34 -7.20
C ILE A 13 14.09 -10.19 -6.79
N GLU A 14 15.39 -10.27 -7.08
CA GLU A 14 16.33 -9.18 -6.79
C GLU A 14 15.98 -7.90 -7.55
N ALA A 15 15.59 -7.99 -8.82
CA ALA A 15 15.12 -6.83 -9.59
C ALA A 15 13.87 -6.18 -8.97
N ALA A 16 12.91 -6.99 -8.47
CA ALA A 16 11.73 -6.47 -7.77
C ALA A 16 12.09 -5.76 -6.46
N LYS A 17 13.02 -6.33 -5.68
CA LYS A 17 13.52 -5.69 -4.44
C LYS A 17 14.23 -4.36 -4.73
N SER A 18 15.10 -4.33 -5.75
CA SER A 18 15.79 -3.10 -6.15
C SER A 18 14.80 -2.04 -6.60
N TYR A 19 13.80 -2.40 -7.41
CA TYR A 19 12.75 -1.47 -7.83
C TYR A 19 12.01 -0.84 -6.64
N LEU A 20 11.62 -1.64 -5.63
CA LEU A 20 10.92 -1.13 -4.46
C LEU A 20 11.79 -0.18 -3.63
N ARG A 21 13.09 -0.46 -3.51
CA ARG A 21 14.04 0.36 -2.74
C ARG A 21 14.38 1.67 -3.46
N GLU A 22 14.64 1.63 -4.75
CA GLU A 22 15.06 2.80 -5.52
C GLU A 22 13.92 3.81 -5.74
N GLY A 23 12.67 3.34 -5.75
CA GLY A 23 11.49 4.17 -6.01
C GLY A 23 10.82 4.80 -4.79
N GLY A 24 11.40 4.68 -3.59
CA GLY A 24 10.78 5.15 -2.33
C GLY A 24 9.47 4.41 -1.98
N ALA A 25 9.21 3.27 -2.62
CA ALA A 25 7.97 2.51 -2.40
C ALA A 25 7.95 1.89 -1.00
N VAL A 26 9.10 1.49 -0.47
CA VAL A 26 9.22 0.98 0.90
C VAL A 26 8.76 2.03 1.91
N ASP A 27 9.30 3.25 1.82
CA ASP A 27 8.93 4.35 2.72
C ASP A 27 7.43 4.70 2.61
N PHE A 28 6.90 4.69 1.38
CA PHE A 28 5.47 4.89 1.14
C PHE A 28 4.60 3.84 1.84
N PHE A 29 4.90 2.55 1.65
CA PHE A 29 4.11 1.47 2.26
C PHE A 29 4.30 1.38 3.77
N GLU A 30 5.48 1.73 4.28
CA GLU A 30 5.73 1.87 5.72
C GLU A 30 4.84 2.96 6.31
N MET A 31 4.83 4.16 5.72
CA MET A 31 3.95 5.26 6.12
C MET A 31 2.47 4.85 6.09
N ILE A 32 2.01 4.23 5.00
CA ILE A 32 0.61 3.78 4.85
C ILE A 32 0.25 2.74 5.93
N SER A 33 1.08 1.71 6.10
CA SER A 33 0.84 0.64 7.08
C SER A 33 0.74 1.20 8.50
N ARG A 34 1.62 2.15 8.84
CA ARG A 34 1.55 2.85 10.12
C ARG A 34 0.27 3.66 10.28
N CYS A 35 -0.12 4.45 9.28
CA CYS A 35 -1.36 5.22 9.35
C CYS A 35 -2.59 4.33 9.54
N ILE A 36 -2.62 3.15 8.90
CA ILE A 36 -3.67 2.16 9.09
C ILE A 36 -3.68 1.62 10.53
N LEU A 37 -2.52 1.23 11.06
CA LEU A 37 -2.42 0.71 12.44
C LEU A 37 -2.67 1.77 13.51
N GLN A 38 -2.42 3.05 13.23
CA GLN A 38 -2.72 4.13 14.17
C GLN A 38 -4.21 4.49 14.22
N GLN A 39 -4.89 4.44 13.08
CA GLN A 39 -6.27 4.94 12.97
C GLN A 39 -7.34 3.84 12.92
N HIS A 40 -6.92 2.57 12.75
CA HIS A 40 -7.80 1.41 12.61
C HIS A 40 -9.01 1.66 11.71
N PRO A 41 -8.84 2.18 10.47
CA PRO A 41 -9.95 2.55 9.62
C PRO A 41 -10.85 1.35 9.31
N GLU A 42 -12.16 1.58 9.27
CA GLU A 42 -13.11 0.51 8.94
C GLU A 42 -13.01 0.07 7.48
N ASN A 43 -12.64 1.01 6.59
CA ASN A 43 -12.47 0.82 5.15
C ASN A 43 -11.06 1.25 4.72
N LEU A 44 -10.21 0.25 4.44
CA LEU A 44 -8.82 0.44 4.04
C LEU A 44 -8.68 1.22 2.72
N VAL A 45 -9.55 0.93 1.74
CA VAL A 45 -9.48 1.53 0.40
C VAL A 45 -9.77 3.03 0.47
N GLU A 46 -10.88 3.43 1.11
CA GLU A 46 -11.24 4.84 1.25
C GLU A 46 -10.18 5.61 2.04
N PHE A 47 -9.69 5.02 3.12
CA PHE A 47 -8.68 5.63 3.97
C PHE A 47 -7.36 5.84 3.22
N SER A 48 -6.84 4.80 2.56
CA SER A 48 -5.61 4.90 1.77
C SER A 48 -5.78 5.85 0.57
N LEU A 49 -6.95 5.88 -0.07
CA LEU A 49 -7.21 6.77 -1.20
C LEU A 49 -7.21 8.24 -0.76
N LYS A 50 -7.80 8.52 0.41
CA LYS A 50 -7.74 9.83 1.03
C LYS A 50 -6.29 10.27 1.24
N ILE A 51 -5.47 9.42 1.87
CA ILE A 51 -4.04 9.73 2.10
C ILE A 51 -3.32 10.03 0.79
N VAL A 52 -3.47 9.19 -0.23
CA VAL A 52 -2.82 9.40 -1.54
C VAL A 52 -3.30 10.69 -2.21
N THR A 53 -4.57 11.03 -2.07
CA THR A 53 -5.15 12.27 -2.60
C THR A 53 -4.64 13.50 -1.85
N ASP A 54 -4.48 13.40 -0.53
CA ASP A 54 -3.94 14.46 0.32
C ASP A 54 -2.47 14.75 -0.06
N ILE A 55 -1.64 13.71 -0.24
CA ILE A 55 -0.24 13.85 -0.72
C ILE A 55 -0.19 14.54 -2.09
N LEU A 56 -1.01 14.08 -3.05
CA LEU A 56 -1.08 14.67 -4.39
C LEU A 56 -1.53 16.14 -4.38
N SER A 57 -2.30 16.52 -3.36
CA SER A 57 -2.78 17.89 -3.17
C SER A 57 -1.79 18.75 -2.36
N GLY A 58 -0.65 18.19 -1.97
CA GLY A 58 0.38 18.86 -1.16
C GLY A 58 -0.01 19.06 0.31
N VAL A 59 -1.00 18.30 0.80
CA VAL A 59 -1.39 18.33 2.22
C VAL A 59 -0.37 17.52 3.01
N GLU A 60 0.22 18.14 4.03
CA GLU A 60 1.09 17.43 4.96
C GLU A 60 0.27 16.40 5.75
N ILE A 61 0.65 15.13 5.64
CA ILE A 61 0.11 14.09 6.51
C ILE A 61 0.58 14.41 7.93
N PRO A 62 -0.32 14.40 8.93
CA PRO A 62 0.03 14.77 10.29
C PRO A 62 1.28 14.00 10.76
N PRO A 63 2.23 14.71 11.38
CA PRO A 63 3.49 14.12 11.81
C PRO A 63 3.26 13.01 12.83
N GLU A 64 4.26 12.15 12.93
CA GLU A 64 4.30 10.94 13.76
C GLU A 64 3.79 11.26 15.18
N VAL A 65 2.61 10.77 15.52
CA VAL A 65 2.27 10.56 16.94
C VAL A 65 3.00 9.29 17.33
N ASP A 66 3.81 9.33 18.39
CA ASP A 66 4.51 8.17 18.94
C ASP A 66 3.58 6.96 18.95
N PHE A 67 3.82 6.03 18.03
CA PHE A 67 3.02 4.83 17.94
C PHE A 67 3.45 3.92 19.09
N GLU A 68 2.64 3.86 20.14
CA GLU A 68 2.71 2.78 21.12
C GLU A 68 1.83 1.63 20.61
N PRO A 69 2.41 0.58 19.99
CA PRO A 69 1.65 -0.56 19.54
C PRO A 69 0.98 -1.23 20.72
N LYS A 70 -0.35 -1.21 20.74
CA LYS A 70 -1.12 -2.13 21.60
C LYS A 70 -1.24 -3.44 20.84
N ARG A 71 -0.13 -4.19 20.83
CA ARG A 71 0.10 -5.38 20.00
C ARG A 71 -1.10 -6.31 19.85
N VAL A 72 -1.88 -6.53 20.91
CA VAL A 72 -3.06 -7.43 20.86
C VAL A 72 -4.21 -6.87 20.01
N GLU A 73 -4.51 -5.56 20.15
CA GLU A 73 -5.58 -4.91 19.38
C GLU A 73 -5.19 -4.78 17.90
N ASP A 74 -3.92 -4.45 17.64
CA ASP A 74 -3.38 -4.38 16.28
C ASP A 74 -3.39 -5.74 15.58
N ASP A 75 -2.95 -6.81 16.25
CA ASP A 75 -2.95 -8.18 15.70
C ASP A 75 -4.38 -8.69 15.39
N GLN A 76 -5.36 -8.28 16.21
CA GLN A 76 -6.76 -8.60 15.94
C GLN A 76 -7.26 -7.81 14.73
N TYR A 77 -7.06 -6.50 14.72
CA TYR A 77 -7.46 -5.62 13.62
C TYR A 77 -6.85 -6.06 12.27
N MET A 78 -5.55 -6.36 12.24
CA MET A 78 -4.85 -6.81 11.03
C MET A 78 -5.48 -8.06 10.42
N ARG A 79 -5.89 -9.00 11.27
CA ARG A 79 -6.57 -10.23 10.84
C ARG A 79 -7.99 -9.96 10.37
N GLU A 80 -8.76 -9.22 11.16
CA GLU A 80 -10.18 -8.92 10.86
C GLU A 80 -10.34 -8.13 9.55
N LYS A 81 -9.47 -7.15 9.31
CA LYS A 81 -9.51 -6.31 8.11
C LYS A 81 -8.65 -6.82 6.97
N SER A 82 -7.97 -7.96 7.14
CA SER A 82 -7.07 -8.54 6.13
C SER A 82 -6.02 -7.54 5.62
N VAL A 83 -5.45 -6.75 6.53
CA VAL A 83 -4.54 -5.63 6.21
C VAL A 83 -3.33 -6.10 5.40
N SER A 84 -2.72 -7.22 5.80
CA SER A 84 -1.58 -7.81 5.07
C SER A 84 -1.95 -8.14 3.62
N ASN A 85 -3.08 -8.82 3.39
CA ASN A 85 -3.52 -9.16 2.04
C ASN A 85 -3.80 -7.91 1.19
N PHE A 86 -4.39 -6.88 1.79
CA PHE A 86 -4.64 -5.60 1.11
C PHE A 86 -3.33 -4.94 0.66
N LEU A 87 -2.33 -4.85 1.54
CA LEU A 87 -1.02 -4.28 1.22
C LEU A 87 -0.26 -5.14 0.21
N ASP A 88 -0.28 -6.46 0.37
CA ASP A 88 0.38 -7.41 -0.53
C ASP A 88 -0.15 -7.26 -1.96
N GLU A 89 -1.47 -7.31 -2.17
CA GLU A 89 -2.06 -7.14 -3.50
C GLU A 89 -1.71 -5.78 -4.13
N TRP A 90 -1.64 -4.72 -3.32
CA TRP A 90 -1.25 -3.40 -3.80
C TRP A 90 0.23 -3.35 -4.22
N VAL A 91 1.14 -3.91 -3.43
CA VAL A 91 2.56 -4.03 -3.78
C VAL A 91 2.74 -4.90 -5.02
N LEU A 92 2.03 -6.01 -5.12
CA LEU A 92 2.05 -6.90 -6.28
C LEU A 92 1.57 -6.18 -7.55
N ALA A 93 0.52 -5.37 -7.45
CA ALA A 93 0.05 -4.55 -8.57
C ALA A 93 1.10 -3.51 -9.00
N LEU A 94 1.76 -2.85 -8.04
CA LEU A 94 2.84 -1.90 -8.33
C LEU A 94 4.01 -2.58 -9.06
N LEU A 95 4.42 -3.76 -8.60
CA LEU A 95 5.48 -4.56 -9.20
C LEU A 95 5.15 -5.10 -10.60
N ARG A 96 3.85 -5.23 -10.93
CA ARG A 96 3.39 -5.61 -12.27
C ARG A 96 3.45 -4.42 -13.22
N GLU A 97 3.01 -3.23 -12.80
CA GLU A 97 2.96 -2.05 -13.67
C GLU A 97 4.31 -1.32 -13.80
N ARG A 98 5.13 -1.36 -12.74
CA ARG A 98 6.49 -0.79 -12.68
C ARG A 98 6.61 0.66 -13.18
N PRO A 99 5.81 1.61 -12.67
CA PRO A 99 5.98 3.04 -12.99
C PRO A 99 7.41 3.51 -12.71
N CYS A 100 7.96 4.37 -13.57
CA CYS A 100 9.40 4.71 -13.57
C CYS A 100 9.70 6.04 -12.86
N SER A 101 8.72 6.94 -12.78
CA SER A 101 8.84 8.25 -12.10
C SER A 101 7.95 8.34 -10.86
N ASP A 102 8.28 9.27 -9.97
CA ASP A 102 7.49 9.53 -8.75
C ASP A 102 6.06 9.97 -9.07
N LEU A 103 5.89 10.78 -10.12
CA LEU A 103 4.58 11.18 -10.59
C LEU A 103 3.76 9.98 -11.08
N GLU A 104 4.35 9.09 -11.89
CA GLU A 104 3.68 7.87 -12.36
C GLU A 104 3.34 6.93 -11.21
N ARG A 105 4.21 6.81 -10.19
CA ARG A 105 3.94 6.03 -8.97
C ARG A 105 2.75 6.58 -8.21
N MET A 106 2.70 7.89 -7.96
CA MET A 106 1.58 8.51 -7.26
C MET A 106 0.26 8.40 -8.05
N GLN A 107 0.32 8.55 -9.38
CA GLN A 107 -0.83 8.31 -10.24
C GLN A 107 -1.27 6.84 -10.25
N PHE A 108 -0.33 5.89 -10.19
CA PHE A 108 -0.62 4.47 -10.03
C PHE A 108 -1.37 4.22 -8.71
N HIS A 109 -0.84 4.70 -7.57
CA HIS A 109 -1.45 4.51 -6.26
C HIS A 109 -2.90 4.98 -6.24
N LYS A 110 -3.14 6.19 -6.78
CA LYS A 110 -4.49 6.75 -6.87
C LYS A 110 -5.41 5.88 -7.74
N ARG A 111 -5.00 5.58 -8.98
CA ARG A 111 -5.83 4.80 -9.92
C ARG A 111 -6.12 3.40 -9.42
N TYR A 112 -5.15 2.74 -8.79
CA TYR A 112 -5.32 1.41 -8.21
C TYR A 112 -6.40 1.41 -7.13
N LEU A 113 -6.32 2.35 -6.18
CA LEU A 113 -7.29 2.47 -5.09
C LEU A 113 -8.68 2.91 -5.59
N GLU A 114 -8.74 3.82 -6.57
CA GLU A 114 -9.99 4.18 -7.24
C GLU A 114 -10.62 2.97 -7.94
N GLY A 115 -9.81 2.12 -8.58
CA GLY A 115 -10.24 0.87 -9.19
C GLY A 115 -10.81 -0.11 -8.18
N LEU A 116 -10.17 -0.28 -7.02
CA LEU A 116 -10.69 -1.10 -5.92
C LEU A 116 -12.02 -0.56 -5.38
N ARG A 117 -12.13 0.77 -5.22
CA ARG A 117 -13.37 1.43 -4.78
C ARG A 117 -14.52 1.15 -5.72
N SER A 118 -14.31 1.27 -7.04
CA SER A 118 -15.33 1.00 -8.06
C SER A 118 -15.64 -0.49 -8.22
N GLY A 119 -14.66 -1.37 -8.01
CA GLY A 119 -14.83 -2.83 -8.04
C GLY A 119 -15.54 -3.41 -6.81
N SER A 120 -15.58 -2.68 -5.70
CA SER A 120 -16.29 -3.08 -4.47
C SER A 120 -17.83 -2.93 -4.57
N SER A 121 -18.35 -2.47 -5.73
CA SER A 121 -19.79 -2.38 -6.04
C SER A 121 -20.29 -3.49 -6.96
N ALA A 122 -19.67 -4.67 -6.93
CA ALA A 122 -20.18 -5.88 -7.57
C ALA A 122 -20.31 -6.99 -6.52
N ALA A 123 -21.39 -6.91 -5.74
CA ALA A 123 -21.99 -8.03 -5.02
C ALA A 123 -23.17 -8.55 -5.84
#